data_AF-A0A356FWH6-F1
#
_entry.id   AF-A0A356FWH6-F1
#
_cell.length_a   1.000
_cell.length_b   1.000
_cell.length_c   1.000
_cell.angle_alpha   90.00
_cell.angle_beta   90.00
_cell.angle_gamma   90.00
#
_symmetry.space_group_name_H-M   'P 1'
#
loop_
_entity.id
_entity.type
_entity.pdbx_description
1 polymer ?
#
loop_
_entity_poly.entity_id
_entity_poly.type
_entity_poly.pdbx_seq_one_letter_code
_entity_poly.pdbx_strand_id
1 'polypeptide(L)'
;MGFTGLIFLSSGLFLGWSLGANDAANIFGTAVSTRMVRFKTAAIVCSIFIALGAVISGVGAAYTLGSLGAVNAIAGSFVTAFAAAFTVYSMIKCGLPVSVSQAVVGAIIGWNWFTDSVTDVQSVVKIASTWVACPLLAGTFSAVIYLVLNRLLRSAKIHLLRRDYCTRVAMIVTGAFGAYSLGANNMANVVGVFVPVAPFVEFDFAGLHISAVQQLFFVGSVATAIGVFTYSHRVMGTVGKGLMPLSPFAAWVVVVAQSMVLFLFASEGLEYFLASHNLPTVPLVPVSSTQAVVGAVIGIGLCKGAAKTIKWSVVVRIVCGWIITPVIAATICFFALFFMQNVFYQRVYTPKTYFISERVYNKMVADGLPANQIGVLKGERYKSGVEFMNAVRARVGKMSSATEQNLLNTAELLKIYIDPEKFENLDPQMFSEEQISQIKQLSGLTFSYRWELQDALIKISPEWAYRPATVINKRYNKALAVELSQIENVFTVRKKAKKRNLLYED
;
A
#
# COMPACT_ATOMS: atom_id res chain seq x y z
N MET A 1 8.56 -16.58 15.96
CA MET A 1 9.03 -15.20 15.72
C MET A 1 10.21 -14.91 16.64
N GLY A 2 11.41 -14.68 16.11
CA GLY A 2 12.53 -14.23 16.95
C GLY A 2 12.40 -12.74 17.30
N PHE A 3 13.00 -12.30 18.41
CA PHE A 3 13.06 -10.89 18.85
C PHE A 3 13.48 -9.93 17.71
N THR A 4 14.36 -10.38 16.83
CA THR A 4 14.85 -9.63 15.67
C THR A 4 13.75 -9.24 14.67
N GLY A 5 12.75 -10.11 14.45
CA GLY A 5 11.64 -9.80 13.54
C GLY A 5 10.74 -8.68 14.07
N LEU A 6 10.52 -8.63 15.38
CA LEU A 6 9.77 -7.55 16.03
C LEU A 6 10.52 -6.21 15.97
N ILE A 7 11.85 -6.22 16.09
CA ILE A 7 12.66 -5.02 15.91
C ILE A 7 12.47 -4.45 14.52
N PHE A 8 12.55 -5.26 13.47
CA PHE A 8 12.39 -4.73 12.10
C PHE A 8 10.97 -4.29 11.78
N LEU A 9 9.94 -4.88 12.40
CA LEU A 9 8.57 -4.38 12.25
C LEU A 9 8.33 -3.08 13.02
N SER A 10 9.18 -2.73 14.00
CA SER A 10 8.95 -1.60 14.90
C SER A 10 8.79 -0.25 14.18
N SER A 11 9.44 -0.02 13.03
CA SER A 11 9.25 1.21 12.27
C SER A 11 7.88 1.29 11.60
N GLY A 12 7.36 0.16 11.11
CA GLY A 12 5.97 0.04 10.65
C GLY A 12 4.98 0.24 11.79
N LEU A 13 5.24 -0.36 12.96
CA LEU A 13 4.39 -0.17 14.15
C LEU A 13 4.42 1.27 14.66
N PHE A 14 5.57 1.94 14.60
CA PHE A 14 5.70 3.36 14.91
C PHE A 14 4.89 4.22 13.93
N LEU A 15 4.91 3.89 12.64
CA LEU A 15 4.06 4.53 11.64
C LEU A 15 2.57 4.31 11.94
N GLY A 16 2.18 3.10 12.35
CA GLY A 16 0.82 2.75 12.73
C GLY A 16 0.36 3.52 13.97
N TRP A 17 1.19 3.57 15.00
CA TRP A 17 0.96 4.40 16.18
C TRP A 17 0.79 5.88 15.83
N SER A 18 1.67 6.43 15.00
CA SER A 18 1.58 7.80 14.52
C SER A 18 0.29 8.05 13.75
N LEU A 19 -0.12 7.10 12.90
CA LEU A 19 -1.39 7.17 12.18
C LEU A 19 -2.58 7.22 13.15
N GLY A 20 -2.63 6.32 14.13
CA GLY A 20 -3.72 6.30 15.10
C GLY A 20 -3.79 7.55 15.96
N ALA A 21 -2.62 8.10 16.32
CA ALA A 21 -2.50 9.36 17.03
C ALA A 21 -3.08 10.55 16.25
N ASN A 22 -2.86 10.57 14.93
CA ASN A 22 -3.21 11.72 14.07
C ASN A 22 -4.57 11.58 13.38
N ASP A 23 -4.81 10.47 12.68
CA ASP A 23 -5.95 10.32 11.76
C ASP A 23 -7.25 9.98 12.51
N ALA A 24 -7.18 9.46 13.73
CA ALA A 24 -8.39 9.31 14.56
C ALA A 24 -9.09 10.66 14.79
N ALA A 25 -8.33 11.76 14.82
CA ALA A 25 -8.88 13.09 14.98
C ALA A 25 -9.64 13.59 13.74
N ASN A 26 -9.31 13.09 12.55
CA ASN A 26 -10.06 13.37 11.32
C ASN A 26 -11.49 12.79 11.37
N ILE A 27 -11.67 11.68 12.09
CA ILE A 27 -12.95 10.96 12.19
C ILE A 27 -13.76 11.44 13.41
N PHE A 28 -13.14 11.45 14.60
CA PHE A 28 -13.84 11.71 15.86
C PHE A 28 -13.49 13.05 16.51
N GLY A 29 -12.53 13.82 15.99
CA GLY A 29 -12.04 15.03 16.64
C GLY A 29 -13.11 16.09 16.87
N THR A 30 -13.99 16.29 15.89
CA THR A 30 -15.12 17.22 16.01
C THR A 30 -16.17 16.71 17.00
N ALA A 31 -16.52 15.42 16.95
CA ALA A 31 -17.48 14.82 17.87
C ALA A 31 -17.01 14.83 19.34
N VAL A 32 -15.70 14.65 19.57
CA VAL A 32 -15.10 14.68 20.91
C VAL A 32 -14.92 16.12 21.41
N SER A 33 -14.43 17.03 20.58
CA SER A 33 -14.20 18.44 20.97
C SER A 33 -15.49 19.19 21.31
N THR A 34 -16.60 18.88 20.64
CA THR A 34 -17.93 19.44 20.96
C THR A 34 -18.64 18.73 22.12
N ARG A 35 -17.99 17.74 22.75
CA ARG A 35 -18.55 16.90 23.82
C ARG A 35 -19.82 16.14 23.41
N MET A 36 -19.99 15.90 22.10
CA MET A 36 -21.10 15.09 21.61
C MET A 36 -20.85 13.60 21.82
N VAL A 37 -19.59 13.17 21.73
CA VAL A 37 -19.13 11.80 21.99
C VAL A 37 -17.99 11.84 23.02
N ARG A 38 -18.03 10.94 24.00
CA ARG A 38 -16.94 10.81 24.97
C ARG A 38 -15.70 10.23 24.29
N PHE A 39 -14.52 10.73 24.64
CA PHE A 39 -13.25 10.24 24.08
C PHE A 39 -13.09 8.72 24.20
N LYS A 40 -13.36 8.13 25.37
CA LYS A 40 -13.25 6.66 25.56
C LYS A 40 -14.11 5.88 24.57
N THR A 41 -15.35 6.32 24.34
CA THR A 41 -16.26 5.69 23.37
C THR A 41 -15.72 5.84 21.94
N ALA A 42 -15.28 7.04 21.57
CA ALA A 42 -14.67 7.29 20.26
C ALA A 42 -13.42 6.40 20.05
N ALA A 43 -12.53 6.30 21.03
CA ALA A 43 -11.30 5.53 20.95
C ALA A 43 -11.56 4.02 20.80
N ILE A 44 -12.51 3.47 21.56
CA ILE A 44 -12.90 2.05 21.45
C ILE A 44 -13.50 1.76 20.07
N VAL A 45 -14.49 2.54 19.64
CA VAL A 45 -15.16 2.36 18.34
C VAL A 45 -14.14 2.51 17.21
N CYS A 46 -13.29 3.54 17.27
CA CYS A 46 -12.25 3.77 16.26
C CYS A 46 -11.29 2.57 16.16
N SER A 47 -10.81 2.05 17.29
CA SER A 47 -9.84 0.95 17.33
C SER A 47 -10.41 -0.35 16.75
N ILE A 48 -11.64 -0.71 17.14
CA ILE A 48 -12.32 -1.92 16.64
C ILE A 48 -12.52 -1.84 15.13
N PHE A 49 -13.07 -0.74 14.64
CA PHE A 49 -13.40 -0.63 13.23
C PHE A 49 -12.17 -0.43 12.34
N ILE A 50 -11.10 0.23 12.81
CA ILE A 50 -9.80 0.25 12.12
C ILE A 50 -9.26 -1.18 11.95
N ALA A 51 -9.30 -2.00 13.00
CA ALA A 51 -8.84 -3.38 12.93
C ALA A 51 -9.67 -4.21 11.93
N LEU A 52 -11.00 -4.09 11.97
CA LEU A 52 -11.89 -4.74 11.01
C LEU A 52 -11.61 -4.30 9.57
N GLY A 53 -11.48 -3.00 9.33
CA GLY A 53 -11.18 -2.47 8.00
C GLY A 53 -9.83 -2.95 7.47
N ALA A 54 -8.81 -2.94 8.32
CA ALA A 54 -7.47 -3.40 7.98
C ALA A 54 -7.46 -4.88 7.59
N VAL A 55 -7.98 -5.76 8.45
CA VAL A 55 -7.90 -7.22 8.23
C VAL A 55 -8.80 -7.68 7.09
N ILE A 56 -9.99 -7.10 6.93
CA ILE A 56 -10.97 -7.54 5.92
C ILE A 56 -10.67 -6.94 4.54
N SER A 57 -10.38 -5.64 4.47
CA SER A 57 -10.34 -4.90 3.20
C SER A 57 -9.00 -4.21 2.93
N GLY A 58 -8.00 -4.36 3.80
CA GLY A 58 -6.74 -3.62 3.65
C GLY A 58 -5.82 -4.14 2.55
N VAL A 59 -5.94 -5.42 2.19
CA VAL A 59 -4.96 -6.13 1.35
C VAL A 59 -4.83 -5.50 -0.05
N GLY A 60 -5.94 -5.03 -0.63
CA GLY A 60 -5.98 -4.54 -2.00
C GLY A 60 -5.06 -3.34 -2.27
N ALA A 61 -5.05 -2.37 -1.36
CA ALA A 61 -4.22 -1.16 -1.47
C ALA A 61 -2.71 -1.47 -1.27
N ALA A 62 -2.37 -2.51 -0.51
CA ALA A 62 -0.98 -2.87 -0.25
C ALA A 62 -0.28 -3.47 -1.46
N TYR A 63 -0.99 -4.21 -2.30
CA TYR A 63 -0.42 -4.72 -3.56
C TYR A 63 0.05 -3.60 -4.47
N THR A 64 -0.76 -2.54 -4.65
CA THR A 64 -0.37 -1.40 -5.48
C THR A 64 0.87 -0.70 -4.92
N LEU A 65 1.00 -0.63 -3.60
CA LEU A 65 2.17 -0.05 -2.95
C LEU A 65 3.41 -0.95 -3.09
N GLY A 66 3.24 -2.27 -3.00
CA GLY A 66 4.31 -3.25 -3.23
C GLY A 66 4.80 -3.31 -4.68
N SER A 67 3.93 -3.04 -5.65
CA SER A 67 4.32 -2.94 -7.07
C SER A 67 5.18 -1.71 -7.38
N LEU A 68 5.08 -0.63 -6.58
CA LEU A 68 5.85 0.60 -6.79
C LEU A 68 7.34 0.44 -6.45
N GLY A 69 7.64 -0.42 -5.48
CA GLY A 69 8.99 -0.84 -5.18
C GLY A 69 8.95 -2.17 -4.46
N ALA A 70 9.54 -3.19 -5.09
CA ALA A 70 9.61 -4.54 -4.56
C ALA A 70 10.67 -4.62 -3.45
N VAL A 71 10.42 -3.91 -2.33
CA VAL A 71 11.30 -3.90 -1.16
C VAL A 71 11.45 -5.33 -0.66
N ASN A 72 12.61 -5.92 -0.96
CA ASN A 72 12.82 -7.37 -0.91
C ASN A 72 13.75 -7.80 0.23
N ALA A 73 13.98 -6.92 1.20
CA ALA A 73 14.74 -7.24 2.40
C ALA A 73 14.15 -6.52 3.61
N ILE A 74 14.11 -7.24 4.74
CA ILE A 74 13.46 -6.79 5.97
C ILE A 74 14.08 -5.50 6.55
N ALA A 75 15.40 -5.35 6.47
CA ALA A 75 16.09 -4.12 6.88
C ALA A 75 15.78 -2.94 5.94
N GLY A 76 15.60 -3.22 4.64
CA GLY A 76 15.12 -2.23 3.67
C GLY A 76 13.72 -1.75 4.01
N SER A 77 12.80 -2.69 4.25
CA SER A 77 11.42 -2.38 4.68
C SER A 77 11.40 -1.56 5.97
N PHE A 78 12.26 -1.89 6.94
CA PHE A 78 12.41 -1.12 8.18
C PHE A 78 12.81 0.33 7.89
N VAL A 79 13.86 0.57 7.10
CA VAL A 79 14.35 1.91 6.79
C VAL A 79 13.33 2.71 5.98
N THR A 80 12.65 2.08 5.02
CA THR A 80 11.61 2.72 4.21
C THR A 80 10.44 3.18 5.08
N ALA A 81 9.91 2.30 5.94
CA ALA A 81 8.84 2.67 6.88
C ALA A 81 9.31 3.72 7.90
N PHE A 82 10.55 3.63 8.38
CA PHE A 82 11.13 4.58 9.32
C PHE A 82 11.26 5.98 8.69
N ALA A 83 11.79 6.07 7.48
CA ALA A 83 11.94 7.34 6.75
C ALA A 83 10.58 8.03 6.53
N ALA A 84 9.55 7.26 6.15
CA ALA A 84 8.20 7.77 6.02
C ALA A 84 7.64 8.28 7.37
N ALA A 85 7.75 7.47 8.43
CA ALA A 85 7.26 7.83 9.76
C ALA A 85 7.98 9.05 10.36
N PHE A 86 9.30 9.10 10.21
CA PHE A 86 10.12 10.21 10.67
C PHE A 86 9.81 11.50 9.91
N THR A 87 9.58 11.42 8.59
CA THR A 87 9.15 12.56 7.77
C THR A 87 7.80 13.08 8.24
N VAL A 88 6.82 12.19 8.43
CA VAL A 88 5.48 12.55 8.91
C VAL A 88 5.57 13.24 10.28
N TYR A 89 6.29 12.62 11.22
CA TYR A 89 6.50 13.17 12.56
C TYR A 89 7.15 14.56 12.52
N SER A 90 8.21 14.72 11.74
CA SER A 90 8.96 15.97 11.63
C SER A 90 8.10 17.10 11.05
N MET A 91 7.33 16.80 10.01
CA MET A 91 6.44 17.77 9.38
C MET A 91 5.29 18.20 10.29
N ILE A 92 4.70 17.26 11.04
CA ILE A 92 3.67 17.55 12.05
C ILE A 92 4.23 18.46 13.14
N LYS A 93 5.46 18.19 13.61
CA LYS A 93 6.15 19.04 14.60
C LYS A 93 6.39 20.46 14.08
N CYS A 94 6.62 20.62 12.77
CA CYS A 94 6.70 21.91 12.09
C CYS A 94 5.33 22.56 11.81
N GLY A 95 4.22 21.96 12.23
CA GLY A 95 2.87 22.50 12.07
C GLY A 95 2.29 22.36 10.67
N LEU A 96 2.85 21.47 9.83
CA LEU A 96 2.36 21.19 8.48
C LEU A 96 1.56 19.88 8.48
N PRO A 97 0.25 19.89 8.15
CA PRO A 97 -0.51 18.66 8.03
C PRO A 97 -0.07 17.94 6.75
N VAL A 98 0.37 16.69 6.91
CA VAL A 98 0.99 15.91 5.84
C VAL A 98 0.24 14.62 5.57
N SER A 99 0.48 14.08 4.38
CA SER A 99 -0.09 12.81 3.94
C SER A 99 0.88 11.67 4.23
N VAL A 100 0.44 10.69 5.02
CA VAL A 100 1.19 9.45 5.27
C VAL A 100 1.44 8.70 3.96
N SER A 101 0.44 8.57 3.09
CA SER A 101 0.57 7.87 1.80
C SER A 101 1.67 8.48 0.92
N GLN A 102 1.79 9.81 0.89
CA GLN A 102 2.83 10.50 0.12
C GLN A 102 4.23 10.27 0.70
N ALA A 103 4.36 10.27 2.04
CA ALA A 103 5.63 9.98 2.70
C ALA A 103 6.11 8.55 2.40
N VAL A 104 5.20 7.56 2.43
CA VAL A 104 5.55 6.17 2.14
C VAL A 104 5.95 5.99 0.67
N VAL A 105 5.18 6.55 -0.27
CA VAL A 105 5.53 6.52 -1.70
C VAL A 105 6.89 7.17 -1.96
N GLY A 106 7.15 8.33 -1.33
CA GLY A 106 8.45 9.00 -1.38
C GLY A 106 9.58 8.11 -0.86
N ALA A 107 9.40 7.49 0.31
CA ALA A 107 10.40 6.59 0.87
C ALA A 107 10.69 5.39 -0.04
N ILE A 108 9.67 4.79 -0.67
CA ILE A 108 9.87 3.67 -1.61
C ILE A 108 10.65 4.13 -2.85
N ILE A 109 10.39 5.33 -3.37
CA ILE A 109 11.19 5.93 -4.46
C ILE A 109 12.66 6.10 -4.02
N GLY A 110 12.90 6.56 -2.79
CA GLY A 110 14.25 6.63 -2.21
C GLY A 110 14.95 5.28 -2.13
N TRP A 111 14.22 4.21 -1.79
CA TRP A 111 14.72 2.84 -1.81
C TRP A 111 15.05 2.36 -3.24
N ASN A 112 14.21 2.69 -4.24
CA ASN A 112 14.48 2.36 -5.63
C ASN A 112 15.78 3.04 -6.12
N TRP A 113 16.00 4.31 -5.77
CA TRP A 113 17.24 5.04 -6.10
C TRP A 113 18.48 4.40 -5.46
N PHE A 114 18.38 3.98 -4.20
CA PHE A 114 19.50 3.33 -3.50
C PHE A 114 19.86 1.97 -4.10
N THR A 115 18.85 1.20 -4.54
CA THR A 115 19.03 -0.18 -5.02
C THR A 115 19.22 -0.31 -6.53
N ASP A 116 19.17 0.81 -7.25
CA ASP A 116 19.14 0.86 -8.71
C ASP A 116 18.00 0.00 -9.31
N SER A 117 16.87 0.01 -8.62
CA SER A 117 15.63 -0.67 -9.04
C SER A 117 14.79 0.24 -9.93
N VAL A 118 14.18 -0.34 -10.96
CA VAL A 118 13.28 0.40 -11.85
C VAL A 118 12.02 0.79 -11.06
N THR A 119 11.71 2.08 -11.06
CA THR A 119 10.45 2.58 -10.49
C THR A 119 9.34 2.41 -11.49
N ASP A 120 8.23 1.76 -11.10
CA ASP A 120 7.04 1.66 -11.94
C ASP A 120 6.35 3.03 -12.05
N VAL A 121 6.68 3.74 -13.13
CA VAL A 121 6.15 5.07 -13.43
C VAL A 121 4.63 5.05 -13.56
N GLN A 122 4.04 3.97 -14.08
CA GLN A 122 2.58 3.87 -14.21
C GLN A 122 1.92 3.80 -12.83
N SER A 123 2.47 3.02 -11.90
CA SER A 123 2.01 3.00 -10.51
C SER A 123 2.21 4.36 -9.83
N VAL A 124 3.33 5.04 -10.04
CA VAL A 124 3.57 6.39 -9.50
C VAL A 124 2.53 7.39 -10.03
N VAL A 125 2.29 7.43 -11.35
CA VAL A 125 1.31 8.34 -11.98
C VAL A 125 -0.10 8.02 -11.49
N LYS A 126 -0.44 6.73 -11.40
CA LYS A 126 -1.72 6.27 -10.87
C LYS A 126 -1.94 6.71 -9.43
N ILE A 127 -0.90 6.69 -8.59
CA ILE A 127 -0.98 7.16 -7.20
C ILE A 127 -1.01 8.70 -7.13
N ALA A 128 -0.19 9.39 -7.93
CA ALA A 128 -0.18 10.85 -7.97
C ALA A 128 -1.52 11.44 -8.44
N SER A 129 -2.21 10.77 -9.38
CA SER A 129 -3.53 11.20 -9.83
C SER A 129 -4.58 11.12 -8.71
N THR A 130 -4.48 10.12 -7.81
CA THR A 130 -5.40 10.03 -6.67
C THR A 130 -5.15 11.12 -5.63
N TRP A 131 -3.95 11.67 -5.52
CA TRP A 131 -3.66 12.79 -4.61
C TRP A 131 -4.40 14.07 -5.02
N VAL A 132 -4.67 14.24 -6.32
CA VAL A 132 -5.49 15.33 -6.85
C VAL A 132 -6.97 14.98 -6.81
N ALA A 133 -7.33 13.76 -7.23
CA ALA A 133 -8.73 13.32 -7.28
C ALA A 133 -9.37 13.23 -5.89
N CYS A 134 -8.65 12.77 -4.88
CA CYS A 134 -9.15 12.58 -3.51
C CYS A 134 -9.77 13.84 -2.89
N PRO A 135 -9.06 14.99 -2.77
CA PRO A 135 -9.66 16.20 -2.21
C PRO A 135 -10.80 16.75 -3.06
N LEU A 136 -10.74 16.62 -4.39
CA LEU A 136 -11.81 17.06 -5.28
C LEU A 136 -13.09 16.23 -5.08
N LEU A 137 -12.98 14.91 -5.06
CA LEU A 137 -14.09 13.98 -4.81
C LEU A 137 -14.67 14.18 -3.40
N ALA A 138 -13.83 14.39 -2.39
CA ALA A 138 -14.31 14.65 -1.03
C ALA A 138 -15.05 16.00 -0.96
N GLY A 139 -14.55 17.01 -1.67
CA GLY A 139 -15.22 18.30 -1.83
C GLY A 139 -16.60 18.18 -2.48
N THR A 140 -16.70 17.46 -3.60
CA THR A 140 -17.99 17.26 -4.29
C THR A 140 -18.96 16.45 -3.44
N PHE A 141 -18.52 15.34 -2.85
CA PHE A 141 -19.35 14.50 -1.98
C PHE A 141 -19.86 15.31 -0.78
N SER A 142 -18.98 16.06 -0.11
CA SER A 142 -19.39 16.88 1.03
C SER A 142 -20.41 17.96 0.66
N ALA A 143 -20.24 18.62 -0.49
CA ALA A 143 -21.17 19.64 -0.96
C ALA A 143 -22.55 19.05 -1.28
N VAL A 144 -22.59 17.93 -2.02
CA VAL A 144 -23.83 17.24 -2.38
C VAL A 144 -24.54 16.71 -1.14
N ILE A 145 -23.82 15.99 -0.27
CA ILE A 145 -24.38 15.42 0.97
C ILE A 145 -24.89 16.55 1.87
N TYR A 146 -24.15 17.65 1.99
CA TYR A 146 -24.58 18.79 2.79
C TYR A 146 -25.90 19.38 2.27
N LEU A 147 -26.01 19.61 0.96
CA LEU A 147 -27.23 20.15 0.34
C LEU A 147 -28.43 19.23 0.55
N VAL A 148 -28.27 17.93 0.28
CA VAL A 148 -29.33 16.93 0.42
C VAL A 148 -29.77 16.81 1.87
N LEU A 149 -28.85 16.58 2.80
CA LEU A 149 -29.19 16.40 4.21
C LEU A 149 -29.74 17.68 4.84
N ASN A 150 -29.22 18.86 4.49
CA ASN A 150 -29.75 20.12 4.98
C ASN A 150 -31.19 20.35 4.47
N ARG A 151 -31.49 19.99 3.22
CA ARG A 151 -32.85 20.07 2.68
C ARG A 151 -33.80 19.12 3.40
N LEU A 152 -33.42 17.84 3.54
CA LEU A 152 -34.22 16.82 4.23
C LEU A 152 -34.51 17.20 5.70
N LEU A 153 -33.48 17.63 6.44
CA LEU A 153 -33.63 17.99 7.85
C LEU A 153 -34.50 19.23 8.07
N ARG A 154 -34.48 20.21 7.14
CA ARG A 154 -35.36 21.38 7.20
C ARG A 154 -36.81 20.99 6.93
N SER A 155 -37.06 20.06 6.01
CA SER A 155 -38.41 19.57 5.70
C SER A 155 -39.02 18.74 6.83
N ALA A 156 -38.21 18.00 7.59
CA ALA A 156 -38.68 17.06 8.60
C ALA A 156 -39.21 17.71 9.90
N LYS A 157 -39.10 19.04 10.08
CA LYS A 157 -39.57 19.81 11.27
C LYS A 157 -39.27 19.13 12.62
N ILE A 158 -38.10 18.49 12.76
CA ILE A 158 -37.74 17.71 13.95
C ILE A 158 -37.42 18.66 15.11
N HIS A 159 -37.99 18.39 16.29
CA HIS A 159 -37.67 19.11 17.52
C HIS A 159 -36.16 19.07 17.83
N LEU A 160 -35.60 20.21 18.27
CA LEU A 160 -34.17 20.40 18.55
C LEU A 160 -33.51 19.26 19.37
N LEU A 161 -34.14 18.78 20.46
CA LEU A 161 -33.58 17.71 21.30
C LEU A 161 -33.47 16.37 20.58
N ARG A 162 -34.50 16.00 19.81
CA ARG A 162 -34.49 14.78 19.00
C ARG A 162 -33.44 14.88 17.90
N ARG A 163 -33.27 16.07 17.31
CA ARG A 163 -32.22 16.34 16.33
C ARG A 163 -30.81 16.22 16.93
N ASP A 164 -30.59 16.72 18.15
CA ASP A 164 -29.31 16.57 18.85
C ASP A 164 -28.99 15.09 19.11
N TYR A 165 -29.96 14.34 19.64
CA TYR A 165 -29.82 12.90 19.87
C TYR A 165 -29.49 12.13 18.58
N CYS A 166 -30.26 12.35 17.50
CA CYS A 166 -29.99 11.72 16.21
C CYS A 166 -28.61 12.07 15.66
N THR A 167 -28.15 13.32 15.84
CA THR A 167 -26.82 13.74 15.38
C THR A 167 -25.71 13.03 16.17
N ARG A 168 -25.88 12.86 17.49
CA ARG A 168 -24.93 12.08 18.33
C ARG A 168 -24.81 10.64 17.87
N VAL A 169 -25.93 9.96 17.67
CA VAL A 169 -25.95 8.57 17.18
C VAL A 169 -25.33 8.48 15.79
N ALA A 170 -25.71 9.40 14.89
CA ALA A 170 -25.18 9.44 13.53
C ALA A 170 -23.66 9.60 13.52
N MET A 171 -23.07 10.46 14.36
CA MET A 171 -21.61 10.60 14.44
C MET A 171 -20.89 9.37 14.94
N ILE A 172 -21.49 8.57 15.84
CA ILE A 172 -20.90 7.30 16.27
C ILE A 172 -20.92 6.30 15.11
N VAL A 173 -22.06 6.16 14.42
CA VAL A 173 -22.21 5.25 13.28
C VAL A 173 -21.30 5.64 12.12
N THR A 174 -21.26 6.92 11.76
CA THR A 174 -20.38 7.40 10.68
C THR A 174 -18.92 7.41 11.11
N GLY A 175 -18.64 7.59 12.41
CA GLY A 175 -17.31 7.44 12.96
C GLY A 175 -16.81 6.00 12.88
N ALA A 176 -17.68 5.01 13.13
CA ALA A 176 -17.36 3.60 12.93
C ALA A 176 -17.08 3.29 11.45
N PHE A 177 -17.91 3.77 10.53
CA PHE A 177 -17.67 3.62 9.08
C PHE A 177 -16.38 4.33 8.63
N GLY A 178 -16.10 5.52 9.16
CA GLY A 178 -14.85 6.24 8.88
C GLY A 178 -13.62 5.53 9.40
N ALA A 179 -13.70 4.95 10.60
CA ALA A 179 -12.63 4.14 11.17
C ALA A 179 -12.38 2.86 10.35
N TYR A 180 -13.43 2.19 9.89
CA TYR A 180 -13.33 1.06 8.97
C TYR A 180 -12.63 1.46 7.67
N SER A 181 -13.08 2.56 7.05
CA SER A 181 -12.55 3.04 5.78
C SER A 181 -11.08 3.48 5.92
N LEU A 182 -10.72 4.09 7.04
CA LEU A 182 -9.34 4.45 7.37
C LEU A 182 -8.46 3.20 7.55
N GLY A 183 -8.94 2.18 8.25
CA GLY A 183 -8.22 0.91 8.41
C GLY A 183 -7.99 0.20 7.08
N ALA A 184 -9.02 0.11 6.25
CA ALA A 184 -8.95 -0.49 4.93
C ALA A 184 -8.02 0.28 3.98
N ASN A 185 -8.02 1.61 4.03
CA ASN A 185 -7.20 2.40 3.13
C ASN A 185 -5.72 2.49 3.57
N ASN A 186 -5.48 2.74 4.86
CA ASN A 186 -4.17 3.16 5.30
C ASN A 186 -3.28 2.02 5.81
N MET A 187 -3.79 0.82 6.05
CA MET A 187 -2.93 -0.27 6.56
C MET A 187 -1.84 -0.66 5.56
N ALA A 188 -2.11 -0.49 4.27
CA ALA A 188 -1.11 -0.55 3.20
C ALA A 188 0.08 0.38 3.44
N ASN A 189 -0.14 1.60 3.94
CA ASN A 189 0.96 2.53 4.22
C ASN A 189 1.76 2.10 5.46
N VAL A 190 1.09 1.54 6.47
CA VAL A 190 1.71 1.19 7.76
C VAL A 190 2.63 -0.03 7.61
N VAL A 191 2.12 -1.08 6.99
CA VAL A 191 2.81 -2.38 6.93
C VAL A 191 3.04 -2.92 5.52
N GLY A 192 2.55 -2.25 4.47
CA GLY A 192 2.62 -2.76 3.10
C GLY A 192 4.05 -3.02 2.59
N VAL A 193 5.02 -2.20 3.01
CA VAL A 193 6.44 -2.39 2.65
C VAL A 193 7.05 -3.67 3.25
N PHE A 194 6.40 -4.28 4.23
CA PHE A 194 6.82 -5.54 4.84
C PHE A 194 6.13 -6.76 4.24
N VAL A 195 5.10 -6.60 3.41
CA VAL A 195 4.35 -7.72 2.81
C VAL A 195 5.25 -8.72 2.07
N PRO A 196 6.20 -8.31 1.20
CA PRO A 196 7.06 -9.24 0.48
C PRO A 196 8.05 -10.02 1.37
N VAL A 197 8.25 -9.55 2.60
CA VAL A 197 9.24 -10.08 3.56
C VAL A 197 8.58 -10.41 4.90
N ALA A 198 7.26 -10.62 4.90
CA ALA A 198 6.47 -10.79 6.11
C ALA A 198 7.01 -12.00 6.90
N PRO A 199 7.38 -11.82 8.18
CA PRO A 199 8.01 -12.88 8.97
C PRO A 199 7.00 -13.85 9.60
N PHE A 200 5.77 -13.90 9.06
CA PHE A 200 4.66 -14.65 9.63
C PHE A 200 4.45 -15.96 8.87
N VAL A 201 4.05 -16.98 9.61
CA VAL A 201 3.61 -18.27 9.07
C VAL A 201 2.10 -18.26 9.08
N GLU A 202 1.48 -18.72 8.00
CA GLU A 202 0.03 -18.82 7.88
C GLU A 202 -0.47 -19.90 8.83
N PHE A 203 -1.66 -19.71 9.39
CA PHE A 203 -2.25 -20.69 10.29
C PHE A 203 -3.77 -20.66 10.22
N ASP A 204 -4.36 -21.80 10.53
CA ASP A 204 -5.81 -21.93 10.69
C ASP A 204 -6.21 -21.79 12.14
N PHE A 205 -7.30 -21.08 12.36
CA PHE A 205 -7.96 -21.02 13.65
C PHE A 205 -9.46 -21.11 13.48
N ALA A 206 -10.08 -22.13 14.08
CA ALA A 206 -11.53 -22.34 14.09
C ALA A 206 -12.18 -22.34 12.69
N GLY A 207 -11.51 -22.95 11.70
CA GLY A 207 -12.00 -23.00 10.31
C GLY A 207 -11.80 -21.71 9.50
N LEU A 208 -11.11 -20.71 10.06
CA LEU A 208 -10.68 -19.51 9.36
C LEU A 208 -9.18 -19.59 9.07
N HIS A 209 -8.84 -19.50 7.79
CA HIS A 209 -7.45 -19.39 7.35
C HIS A 209 -6.96 -17.95 7.48
N ILE A 210 -5.88 -17.74 8.24
CA ILE A 210 -5.31 -16.42 8.51
C ILE A 210 -3.94 -16.30 7.83
N SER A 211 -3.92 -15.59 6.71
CA SER A 211 -2.71 -15.33 5.92
C SER A 211 -1.66 -14.49 6.68
N ALA A 212 -0.40 -14.61 6.27
CA ALA A 212 0.69 -13.80 6.82
C ALA A 212 0.44 -12.29 6.67
N VAL A 213 -0.21 -11.88 5.58
CA VAL A 213 -0.59 -10.48 5.32
C VAL A 213 -1.65 -10.01 6.30
N GLN A 214 -2.70 -10.81 6.55
CA GLN A 214 -3.73 -10.46 7.52
C GLN A 214 -3.18 -10.33 8.94
N GLN A 215 -2.25 -11.21 9.33
CA GLN A 215 -1.55 -11.11 10.63
C GLN A 215 -0.76 -9.80 10.73
N LEU A 216 0.01 -9.46 9.70
CA LEU A 216 0.79 -8.23 9.65
C LEU A 216 -0.12 -6.99 9.76
N PHE A 217 -1.28 -7.01 9.10
CA PHE A 217 -2.28 -5.94 9.16
C PHE A 217 -2.94 -5.84 10.53
N PHE A 218 -3.20 -6.99 11.17
CA PHE A 218 -3.70 -7.02 12.54
C PHE A 218 -2.70 -6.40 13.51
N VAL A 219 -1.42 -6.77 13.46
CA VAL A 219 -0.38 -6.18 14.32
C VAL A 219 -0.27 -4.66 14.07
N GLY A 220 -0.30 -4.22 12.81
CA GLY A 220 -0.35 -2.79 12.46
C GLY A 220 -1.58 -2.06 13.03
N SER A 221 -2.74 -2.72 13.04
CA SER A 221 -3.98 -2.19 13.61
C SER A 221 -3.91 -2.06 15.14
N VAL A 222 -3.25 -2.99 15.82
CA VAL A 222 -2.99 -2.90 17.27
C VAL A 222 -2.12 -1.70 17.58
N ALA A 223 -1.03 -1.49 16.83
CA ALA A 223 -0.19 -0.31 16.98
C ALA A 223 -0.97 1.00 16.75
N THR A 224 -1.85 0.99 15.75
CA THR A 224 -2.77 2.10 15.47
C THR A 224 -3.70 2.37 16.64
N ALA A 225 -4.35 1.34 17.19
CA ALA A 225 -5.22 1.44 18.34
C ALA A 225 -4.49 2.03 19.57
N ILE A 226 -3.25 1.59 19.83
CA ILE A 226 -2.41 2.16 20.89
C ILE A 226 -2.18 3.65 20.64
N GLY A 227 -1.92 4.06 19.38
CA GLY A 227 -1.83 5.47 18.98
C GLY A 227 -3.09 6.27 19.30
N VAL A 228 -4.26 5.70 19.01
CA VAL A 228 -5.55 6.31 19.33
C VAL A 228 -5.67 6.55 20.85
N PHE A 229 -5.42 5.54 21.68
CA PHE A 229 -5.58 5.68 23.13
C PHE A 229 -4.56 6.63 23.78
N THR A 230 -3.33 6.65 23.27
CA THR A 230 -2.21 7.34 23.94
C THR A 230 -2.10 8.83 23.57
N TYR A 231 -2.28 9.18 22.29
CA TYR A 231 -1.95 10.54 21.83
C TYR A 231 -3.11 11.27 21.13
N SER A 232 -4.11 10.53 20.60
CA SER A 232 -5.16 11.17 19.80
C SER A 232 -6.05 12.14 20.58
N HIS A 233 -6.19 11.98 21.90
CA HIS A 233 -6.97 12.93 22.72
C HIS A 233 -6.49 14.38 22.57
N ARG A 234 -5.17 14.59 22.51
CA ARG A 234 -4.58 15.94 22.34
C ARG A 234 -4.86 16.49 20.95
N VAL A 235 -4.73 15.65 19.92
CA VAL A 235 -4.95 16.02 18.52
C VAL A 235 -6.43 16.30 18.26
N MET A 236 -7.34 15.50 18.81
CA MET A 236 -8.79 15.74 18.73
C MET A 236 -9.19 17.11 19.30
N GLY A 237 -8.47 17.58 20.34
CA GLY A 237 -8.67 18.91 20.91
C GLY A 237 -8.23 20.08 20.01
N THR A 238 -7.44 19.84 18.97
CA THR A 238 -6.90 20.88 18.07
C THR A 238 -7.57 20.92 16.69
N VAL A 239 -8.19 19.82 16.23
CA VAL A 239 -8.85 19.70 14.91
C VAL A 239 -9.98 20.73 14.69
N GLY A 240 -10.57 21.28 15.76
CA GLY A 240 -11.60 22.34 15.68
C GLY A 240 -11.08 23.75 15.35
N LYS A 241 -9.77 24.00 15.38
CA LYS A 241 -9.19 25.35 15.15
C LYS A 241 -8.75 25.62 13.69
N GLY A 242 -9.17 24.76 12.76
CA GLY A 242 -8.65 24.66 11.39
C GLY A 242 -9.17 25.69 10.36
N LEU A 243 -9.07 25.25 9.08
CA LEU A 243 -9.31 25.99 7.83
C LEU A 243 -10.50 26.97 7.83
N MET A 244 -11.60 26.57 8.48
CA MET A 244 -12.75 27.40 8.75
C MET A 244 -13.53 26.82 9.96
N PRO A 245 -14.29 27.63 10.71
CA PRO A 245 -15.17 27.12 11.76
C PRO A 245 -16.30 26.25 11.16
N LEU A 246 -16.50 25.06 11.70
CA LEU A 246 -17.53 24.12 11.27
C LEU A 246 -18.57 23.92 12.37
N SER A 247 -19.85 23.87 11.98
CA SER A 247 -20.90 23.42 12.88
C SER A 247 -20.82 21.89 13.06
N PRO A 248 -21.33 21.34 14.19
CA PRO A 248 -21.49 19.89 14.40
C PRO A 248 -22.01 19.12 13.18
N PHE A 249 -23.06 19.65 12.55
CA PHE A 249 -23.67 19.05 11.36
C PHE A 249 -22.74 19.08 10.14
N ALA A 250 -22.06 20.20 9.89
CA ALA A 250 -21.10 20.30 8.77
C ALA A 250 -19.88 19.37 9.00
N ALA A 251 -19.39 19.31 10.23
CA ALA A 251 -18.32 18.39 10.61
C ALA A 251 -18.72 16.93 10.42
N TRP A 252 -19.94 16.56 10.78
CA TRP A 252 -20.47 15.22 10.51
C TRP A 252 -20.49 14.91 9.00
N VAL A 253 -20.94 15.84 8.16
CA VAL A 253 -20.92 15.68 6.69
C VAL A 253 -19.50 15.52 6.15
N VAL A 254 -18.52 16.26 6.69
CA VAL A 254 -17.10 16.07 6.34
C VAL A 254 -16.64 14.65 6.62
N VAL A 255 -16.98 14.10 7.80
CA VAL A 255 -16.63 12.72 8.17
C VAL A 255 -17.30 11.71 7.24
N VAL A 256 -18.57 11.90 6.86
CA VAL A 256 -19.24 11.01 5.88
C VAL A 256 -18.52 11.07 4.53
N ALA A 257 -18.29 12.28 4.00
CA ALA A 257 -17.68 12.46 2.70
C ALA A 257 -16.27 11.87 2.62
N GLN A 258 -15.42 12.15 3.61
CA GLN A 258 -14.07 11.58 3.63
C GLN A 258 -14.09 10.05 3.78
N SER A 259 -14.99 9.49 4.60
CA SER A 259 -15.12 8.03 4.78
C SER A 259 -15.53 7.35 3.48
N MET A 260 -16.49 7.93 2.74
CA MET A 260 -16.92 7.42 1.44
C MET A 260 -15.79 7.42 0.42
N VAL A 261 -14.98 8.48 0.37
CA VAL A 261 -13.82 8.56 -0.54
C VAL A 261 -12.75 7.53 -0.16
N LEU A 262 -12.39 7.40 1.13
CA LEU A 262 -11.42 6.38 1.57
C LEU A 262 -11.89 4.97 1.22
N PHE A 263 -13.18 4.67 1.44
CA PHE A 263 -13.78 3.39 1.10
C PHE A 263 -13.75 3.12 -0.40
N LEU A 264 -14.08 4.13 -1.22
CA LEU A 264 -14.08 4.04 -2.69
C LEU A 264 -12.72 3.61 -3.26
N PHE A 265 -11.62 4.11 -2.68
CA PHE A 265 -10.25 3.77 -3.10
C PHE A 265 -9.68 2.50 -2.45
N ALA A 266 -10.37 1.93 -1.46
CA ALA A 266 -9.92 0.73 -0.74
C ALA A 266 -10.74 -0.53 -1.06
N SER A 267 -11.97 -0.39 -1.55
CA SER A 267 -12.91 -1.51 -1.67
C SER A 267 -12.69 -2.35 -2.93
N GLU A 268 -12.12 -3.55 -2.77
CA GLU A 268 -12.01 -4.53 -3.86
C GLU A 268 -13.39 -5.00 -4.36
N GLY A 269 -14.35 -5.14 -3.45
CA GLY A 269 -15.71 -5.55 -3.78
C GLY A 269 -16.43 -4.54 -4.67
N LEU A 270 -16.24 -3.24 -4.40
CA LEU A 270 -16.80 -2.18 -5.24
C LEU A 270 -16.10 -2.11 -6.59
N GLU A 271 -14.77 -2.23 -6.65
CA GLU A 271 -14.01 -2.30 -7.91
C GLU A 271 -14.53 -3.46 -8.78
N TYR A 272 -14.72 -4.64 -8.19
CA TYR A 272 -15.26 -5.82 -8.87
C TYR A 272 -16.70 -5.62 -9.34
N PHE A 273 -17.57 -5.08 -8.48
CA PHE A 273 -18.97 -4.80 -8.83
C PHE A 273 -19.09 -3.82 -10.01
N LEU A 274 -18.29 -2.75 -10.01
CA LEU A 274 -18.29 -1.79 -11.12
C LEU A 274 -17.80 -2.46 -12.41
N ALA A 275 -16.73 -3.26 -12.32
CA ALA A 275 -16.20 -3.98 -13.47
C ALA A 275 -17.18 -5.00 -14.06
N SER A 276 -17.89 -5.76 -13.21
CA SER A 276 -18.85 -6.75 -13.67
C SER A 276 -20.07 -6.13 -14.36
N HIS A 277 -20.34 -4.84 -14.12
CA HIS A 277 -21.39 -4.07 -14.78
C HIS A 277 -20.87 -3.16 -15.90
N ASN A 278 -19.61 -3.32 -16.33
CA ASN A 278 -18.96 -2.49 -17.36
C ASN A 278 -18.95 -0.99 -17.03
N LEU A 279 -18.92 -0.64 -15.74
CA LEU A 279 -18.82 0.74 -15.26
C LEU A 279 -17.36 1.14 -15.03
N PRO A 280 -17.03 2.44 -15.07
CA PRO A 280 -15.69 2.93 -14.75
C PRO A 280 -15.27 2.52 -13.33
N THR A 281 -14.11 1.89 -13.21
CA THR A 281 -13.60 1.39 -11.91
C THR A 281 -12.70 2.42 -11.23
N VAL A 282 -12.65 2.36 -9.91
CA VAL A 282 -11.72 3.15 -9.11
C VAL A 282 -10.51 2.29 -8.74
N PRO A 283 -9.29 2.80 -8.93
CA PRO A 283 -8.10 2.04 -8.59
C PRO A 283 -7.95 1.83 -7.07
N LEU A 284 -7.54 0.62 -6.69
CA LEU A 284 -7.16 0.29 -5.30
C LEU A 284 -5.82 0.94 -4.94
N VAL A 285 -5.86 2.14 -4.38
CA VAL A 285 -4.70 2.96 -4.06
C VAL A 285 -4.89 3.58 -2.68
N PRO A 286 -3.88 3.54 -1.79
CA PRO A 286 -3.96 4.26 -0.53
C PRO A 286 -4.02 5.78 -0.80
N VAL A 287 -5.05 6.45 -0.29
CA VAL A 287 -5.28 7.89 -0.43
C VAL A 287 -5.18 8.58 0.93
N SER A 288 -5.05 9.89 0.95
CA SER A 288 -4.86 10.64 2.19
C SER A 288 -6.18 11.03 2.84
N SER A 289 -6.45 10.57 4.06
CA SER A 289 -7.57 11.05 4.89
C SER A 289 -7.48 12.56 5.12
N THR A 290 -6.29 13.09 5.38
CA THR A 290 -6.06 14.54 5.55
C THR A 290 -6.45 15.32 4.30
N GLN A 291 -6.07 14.86 3.09
CA GLN A 291 -6.48 15.52 1.84
C GLN A 291 -8.00 15.45 1.65
N ALA A 292 -8.62 14.30 1.93
CA ALA A 292 -10.07 14.13 1.85
C ALA A 292 -10.80 15.09 2.79
N VAL A 293 -10.35 15.23 4.05
CA VAL A 293 -10.93 16.19 5.01
C VAL A 293 -10.78 17.61 4.51
N VAL A 294 -9.58 18.03 4.06
CA VAL A 294 -9.35 19.38 3.53
C VAL A 294 -10.27 19.67 2.35
N GLY A 295 -10.38 18.74 1.40
CA GLY A 295 -11.28 18.84 0.25
C GLY A 295 -12.75 18.97 0.67
N ALA A 296 -13.21 18.13 1.58
CA ALA A 296 -14.57 18.17 2.11
C ALA A 296 -14.89 19.50 2.85
N VAL A 297 -13.95 20.04 3.61
CA VAL A 297 -14.13 21.34 4.28
C VAL A 297 -14.27 22.47 3.25
N ILE A 298 -13.42 22.47 2.22
CA ILE A 298 -13.50 23.44 1.11
C ILE A 298 -14.85 23.31 0.38
N GLY A 299 -15.28 22.09 0.06
CA GLY A 299 -16.56 21.82 -0.61
C GLY A 299 -17.77 22.39 0.13
N ILE A 300 -17.85 22.18 1.44
CA ILE A 300 -18.90 22.80 2.28
C ILE A 300 -18.77 24.32 2.30
N GLY A 301 -17.55 24.85 2.45
CA GLY A 301 -17.30 26.29 2.50
C GLY A 301 -17.76 27.01 1.23
N LEU A 302 -17.45 26.45 0.05
CA LEU A 302 -17.91 26.96 -1.24
C LEU A 302 -19.42 26.87 -1.39
N CYS A 303 -20.00 25.70 -1.08
CA CYS A 303 -21.44 25.45 -1.18
C CYS A 303 -22.29 26.39 -0.31
N LYS A 304 -21.79 26.77 0.87
CA LYS A 304 -22.46 27.72 1.78
C LYS A 304 -22.27 29.19 1.40
N GLY A 305 -21.57 29.50 0.31
CA GLY A 305 -21.15 30.87 -0.01
C GLY A 305 -20.17 31.47 1.00
N ALA A 306 -19.53 30.63 1.83
CA ALA A 306 -18.62 31.03 2.90
C ALA A 306 -17.14 30.97 2.46
N ALA A 307 -16.87 31.11 1.16
CA ALA A 307 -15.53 31.06 0.58
C ALA A 307 -14.57 32.09 1.21
N LYS A 308 -15.10 33.25 1.63
CA LYS A 308 -14.34 34.30 2.33
C LYS A 308 -13.92 33.93 3.76
N THR A 309 -14.59 32.95 4.37
CA THR A 309 -14.26 32.46 5.72
C THR A 309 -13.16 31.39 5.70
N ILE A 310 -12.83 30.85 4.52
CA ILE A 310 -11.75 29.87 4.35
C ILE A 310 -10.40 30.59 4.46
N LYS A 311 -9.53 30.10 5.34
CA LYS A 311 -8.15 30.59 5.47
C LYS A 311 -7.29 30.05 4.32
N TRP A 312 -7.33 30.71 3.16
CA TRP A 312 -6.58 30.29 1.94
C TRP A 312 -5.07 30.21 2.14
N SER A 313 -4.49 31.05 2.98
CA SER A 313 -3.06 30.97 3.35
C SER A 313 -2.69 29.63 4.00
N VAL A 314 -3.61 29.07 4.80
CA VAL A 314 -3.44 27.73 5.37
C VAL A 314 -3.57 26.68 4.27
N VAL A 315 -4.58 26.77 3.40
CA VAL A 315 -4.74 25.82 2.26
C VAL A 315 -3.48 25.74 1.42
N VAL A 316 -2.90 26.88 1.02
CA VAL A 316 -1.67 26.93 0.22
C VAL A 316 -0.52 26.24 0.95
N ARG A 317 -0.33 26.53 2.24
CA ARG A 317 0.71 25.89 3.07
C ARG A 317 0.54 24.38 3.14
N ILE A 318 -0.69 23.89 3.23
CA ILE A 318 -1.02 22.46 3.20
C ILE A 318 -0.62 21.84 1.86
N VAL A 319 -1.02 22.45 0.75
CA VAL A 319 -0.71 21.97 -0.60
C VAL A 319 0.80 21.95 -0.86
N CYS A 320 1.55 22.98 -0.44
CA CYS A 320 3.00 22.98 -0.49
C CYS A 320 3.60 21.81 0.33
N GLY A 321 3.06 21.55 1.52
CA GLY A 321 3.44 20.40 2.34
C GLY A 321 3.27 19.07 1.60
N TRP A 322 2.18 18.89 0.86
CA TRP A 322 1.92 17.67 0.08
C TRP A 322 2.92 17.44 -1.05
N ILE A 323 3.45 18.50 -1.65
CA ILE A 323 4.47 18.40 -2.71
C ILE A 323 5.84 18.09 -2.10
N ILE A 324 6.17 18.71 -0.97
CA ILE A 324 7.48 18.59 -0.31
C ILE A 324 7.65 17.24 0.41
N THR A 325 6.58 16.71 1.00
CA THR A 325 6.59 15.47 1.81
C THR A 325 7.25 14.27 1.10
N PRO A 326 6.86 13.87 -0.12
CA PRO A 326 7.46 12.71 -0.78
C PRO A 326 8.96 12.93 -1.08
N VAL A 327 9.37 14.17 -1.38
CA VAL A 327 10.77 14.50 -1.68
C VAL A 327 11.64 14.36 -0.43
N ILE A 328 11.17 14.87 0.72
CA ILE A 328 11.87 14.71 1.99
C ILE A 328 11.98 13.22 2.36
N ALA A 329 10.88 12.48 2.25
CA ALA A 329 10.87 11.05 2.59
C ALA A 329 11.82 10.23 1.69
N ALA A 330 11.85 10.51 0.38
CA ALA A 330 12.78 9.86 -0.56
C ALA A 330 14.24 10.13 -0.17
N THR A 331 14.55 11.38 0.12
CA THR A 331 15.91 11.83 0.50
C THR A 331 16.36 11.16 1.80
N ILE A 332 15.51 11.19 2.84
CA ILE A 332 15.79 10.55 4.12
C ILE A 332 15.98 9.04 3.96
N CYS A 333 15.12 8.38 3.19
CA CYS A 333 15.23 6.95 2.95
C CYS A 333 16.54 6.59 2.24
N PHE A 334 16.88 7.30 1.16
CA PHE A 334 18.10 7.09 0.40
C PHE A 334 19.34 7.13 1.29
N PHE A 335 19.52 8.19 2.08
CA PHE A 335 20.68 8.32 2.98
C PHE A 335 20.65 7.33 4.16
N ALA A 336 19.47 7.06 4.74
CA ALA A 336 19.34 6.10 5.83
C ALA A 336 19.69 4.67 5.40
N LEU A 337 19.46 4.30 4.13
CA LEU A 337 19.85 3.01 3.58
C LEU A 337 21.38 2.85 3.51
N PHE A 338 22.13 3.91 3.16
CA PHE A 338 23.60 3.86 3.24
C PHE A 338 24.08 3.61 4.67
N PHE A 339 23.47 4.28 5.65
CA PHE A 339 23.83 4.07 7.05
C PHE A 339 23.51 2.64 7.49
N MET A 340 22.32 2.14 7.16
CA MET A 340 21.89 0.78 7.52
C MET A 340 22.75 -0.31 6.88
N GLN A 341 23.16 -0.12 5.62
CA GLN A 341 24.02 -1.07 4.92
C GLN A 341 25.48 -1.02 5.39
N ASN A 342 26.05 0.17 5.55
CA ASN A 342 27.49 0.33 5.76
C ASN A 342 27.91 0.39 7.24
N VAL A 343 27.05 0.89 8.12
CA VAL A 343 27.36 1.01 9.56
C VAL A 343 26.85 -0.19 10.35
N PHE A 344 25.60 -0.60 10.12
CA PHE A 344 25.01 -1.76 10.79
C PHE A 344 25.21 -3.08 10.05
N TYR A 345 25.85 -3.06 8.88
CA TYR A 345 26.12 -4.22 8.03
C TYR A 345 24.85 -5.06 7.75
N GLN A 346 23.69 -4.41 7.69
CA GLN A 346 22.42 -5.08 7.43
C GLN A 346 22.17 -5.18 5.92
N ARG A 347 21.59 -6.31 5.51
CA ARG A 347 21.17 -6.50 4.12
C ARG A 347 19.89 -5.74 3.85
N VAL A 348 19.99 -4.55 3.24
CA VAL A 348 18.85 -3.67 2.96
C VAL A 348 18.13 -3.96 1.63
N TYR A 349 18.73 -4.79 0.78
CA TYR A 349 18.08 -5.32 -0.42
C TYR A 349 18.72 -6.64 -0.87
N THR A 350 18.03 -7.38 -1.72
CA THR A 350 18.55 -8.52 -2.46
C THR A 350 18.82 -8.09 -3.89
N PRO A 351 20.09 -8.07 -4.36
CA PRO A 351 20.39 -7.71 -5.74
C PRO A 351 19.70 -8.66 -6.73
N LYS A 352 19.11 -8.09 -7.78
CA LYS A 352 18.53 -8.82 -8.91
C LYS A 352 19.46 -8.68 -10.10
N THR A 353 19.85 -9.80 -10.70
CA THR A 353 20.68 -9.83 -11.91
C THR A 353 19.84 -10.16 -13.11
N TYR A 354 20.16 -9.57 -14.26
CA TYR A 354 19.44 -9.78 -15.50
C TYR A 354 20.38 -10.37 -16.54
N PHE A 355 19.91 -11.35 -17.31
CA PHE A 355 20.71 -12.02 -18.33
C PHE A 355 19.89 -12.27 -19.59
N ILE A 356 20.36 -11.75 -20.72
CA ILE A 356 19.71 -11.94 -22.02
C ILE A 356 20.29 -13.19 -22.67
N SER A 357 19.86 -14.36 -22.19
CA SER A 357 20.16 -15.62 -22.89
C SER A 357 19.48 -15.69 -24.26
N GLU A 358 19.84 -16.68 -25.06
CA GLU A 358 19.15 -16.95 -26.34
C GLU A 358 17.63 -17.15 -26.17
N ARG A 359 17.21 -17.84 -25.11
CA ARG A 359 15.79 -18.06 -24.81
C ARG A 359 15.07 -16.75 -24.47
N VAL A 360 15.70 -15.92 -23.65
CA VAL A 360 15.18 -14.60 -23.27
C VAL A 360 15.10 -13.70 -24.51
N TYR A 361 16.14 -13.68 -25.33
CA TYR A 361 16.14 -12.95 -26.60
C TYR A 361 14.97 -13.38 -27.51
N ASN A 362 14.79 -14.70 -27.72
CA ASN A 362 13.69 -15.21 -28.53
C ASN A 362 12.32 -14.83 -27.96
N LYS A 363 12.17 -14.87 -26.63
CA LYS A 363 10.94 -14.44 -25.95
C LYS A 363 10.68 -12.94 -26.12
N MET A 364 11.72 -12.11 -25.96
CA MET A 364 11.65 -10.67 -26.18
C MET A 364 11.22 -10.32 -27.61
N VAL A 365 11.76 -11.02 -28.62
CA VAL A 365 11.36 -10.86 -30.02
C VAL A 365 9.91 -11.31 -30.24
N ALA A 366 9.50 -12.44 -29.66
CA ALA A 366 8.12 -12.94 -29.74
C ALA A 366 7.12 -11.96 -29.09
N ASP A 367 7.54 -11.25 -28.04
CA ASP A 367 6.76 -10.21 -27.37
C ASP A 367 6.76 -8.85 -28.12
N GLY A 368 7.32 -8.82 -29.35
CA GLY A 368 7.23 -7.69 -30.28
C GLY A 368 8.45 -6.77 -30.34
N LEU A 369 9.57 -7.14 -29.73
CA LEU A 369 10.80 -6.34 -29.83
C LEU A 369 11.53 -6.55 -31.17
N PRO A 370 12.07 -5.47 -31.77
CA PRO A 370 12.79 -5.54 -33.05
C PRO A 370 14.09 -6.33 -32.92
N ALA A 371 14.11 -7.56 -33.46
CA ALA A 371 15.21 -8.53 -33.38
C ALA A 371 16.59 -7.93 -33.76
N ASN A 372 16.64 -7.15 -34.83
CA ASN A 372 17.86 -6.48 -35.32
C ASN A 372 18.45 -5.49 -34.31
N GLN A 373 17.62 -4.83 -33.48
CA GLN A 373 18.07 -3.82 -32.52
C GLN A 373 18.54 -4.44 -31.21
N ILE A 374 17.88 -5.51 -30.75
CA ILE A 374 18.19 -6.15 -29.47
C ILE A 374 19.17 -7.33 -29.59
N GLY A 375 19.49 -7.78 -30.80
CA GLY A 375 20.42 -8.89 -31.05
C GLY A 375 21.81 -8.70 -30.45
N VAL A 376 22.30 -7.46 -30.42
CA VAL A 376 23.62 -7.11 -29.83
C VAL A 376 23.64 -7.31 -28.31
N LEU A 377 22.48 -7.32 -27.66
CA LEU A 377 22.38 -7.51 -26.21
C LEU A 377 22.37 -9.01 -25.82
N LYS A 378 22.33 -9.93 -26.79
CA LYS A 378 22.32 -11.38 -26.54
C LYS A 378 23.65 -11.80 -25.89
N GLY A 379 23.57 -12.41 -24.71
CA GLY A 379 24.73 -12.83 -23.91
C GLY A 379 25.16 -11.81 -22.86
N GLU A 380 24.58 -10.61 -22.84
CA GLU A 380 24.91 -9.56 -21.86
C GLU A 380 24.27 -9.81 -20.49
N ARG A 381 25.00 -9.43 -19.43
CA ARG A 381 24.56 -9.52 -18.03
C ARG A 381 24.54 -8.15 -17.39
N TYR A 382 23.50 -7.87 -16.63
CA TYR A 382 23.30 -6.60 -15.94
C TYR A 382 23.11 -6.83 -14.44
N LYS A 383 23.66 -5.92 -13.63
CA LYS A 383 23.66 -6.02 -12.17
C LYS A 383 22.43 -5.43 -11.52
N SER A 384 21.66 -4.63 -12.27
CA SER A 384 20.45 -3.96 -11.81
C SER A 384 19.39 -3.90 -12.92
N GLY A 385 18.16 -3.61 -12.51
CA GLY A 385 17.06 -3.45 -13.46
C GLY A 385 17.19 -2.17 -14.26
N VAL A 386 17.71 -1.09 -13.67
CA VAL A 386 17.92 0.19 -14.36
C VAL A 386 19.00 0.05 -15.44
N GLU A 387 20.13 -0.61 -15.13
CA GLU A 387 21.19 -0.88 -16.10
C GLU A 387 20.66 -1.68 -17.29
N PHE A 388 19.94 -2.77 -17.03
CA PHE A 388 19.27 -3.59 -18.05
C PHE A 388 18.30 -2.75 -18.90
N MET A 389 17.40 -2.00 -18.27
CA MET A 389 16.40 -1.22 -18.99
C MET A 389 17.01 -0.08 -19.80
N ASN A 390 18.08 0.55 -19.31
CA ASN A 390 18.81 1.58 -20.06
C ASN A 390 19.46 0.99 -21.31
N ALA A 391 20.05 -0.21 -21.21
CA ALA A 391 20.62 -0.90 -22.36
C ALA A 391 19.55 -1.23 -23.42
N VAL A 392 18.36 -1.69 -23.01
CA VAL A 392 17.25 -1.96 -23.93
C VAL A 392 16.69 -0.67 -24.53
N ARG A 393 16.42 0.36 -23.72
CA ARG A 393 15.88 1.66 -24.17
C ARG A 393 16.83 2.38 -25.12
N ALA A 394 18.14 2.23 -24.95
CA ALA A 394 19.12 2.79 -25.88
C ALA A 394 19.01 2.21 -27.30
N ARG A 395 18.39 1.03 -27.46
CA ARG A 395 18.21 0.37 -28.76
C ARG A 395 16.81 0.55 -29.33
N VAL A 396 15.79 0.43 -28.49
CA VAL A 396 14.37 0.38 -28.92
C VAL A 396 13.63 1.68 -28.66
N GLY A 397 14.20 2.60 -27.88
CA GLY A 397 13.56 3.83 -27.46
C GLY A 397 12.64 3.65 -26.25
N LYS A 398 11.74 4.61 -26.04
CA LYS A 398 10.77 4.58 -24.93
C LYS A 398 9.67 3.56 -25.21
N MET A 399 9.33 2.77 -24.19
CA MET A 399 8.28 1.76 -24.24
C MET A 399 7.22 2.04 -23.17
N SER A 400 6.10 1.32 -23.22
CA SER A 400 5.10 1.39 -22.15
C SER A 400 5.64 0.78 -20.86
N SER A 401 5.23 1.30 -19.69
CA SER A 401 5.66 0.74 -18.39
C SER A 401 5.31 -0.74 -18.22
N ALA A 402 4.18 -1.18 -18.79
CA ALA A 402 3.79 -2.59 -18.81
C ALA A 402 4.80 -3.45 -19.61
N THR A 403 5.25 -2.97 -20.77
CA THR A 403 6.29 -3.64 -21.57
C THR A 403 7.60 -3.71 -20.78
N GLU A 404 8.03 -2.61 -20.16
CA GLU A 404 9.27 -2.58 -19.36
C GLU A 404 9.22 -3.57 -18.20
N GLN A 405 8.11 -3.63 -17.49
CA GLN A 405 7.92 -4.58 -16.38
C GLN A 405 7.95 -6.03 -16.87
N ASN A 406 7.34 -6.32 -18.04
CA ASN A 406 7.41 -7.64 -18.65
C ASN A 406 8.86 -8.02 -18.96
N LEU A 407 9.64 -7.12 -19.57
CA LEU A 407 11.05 -7.39 -19.90
C LEU A 407 11.92 -7.63 -18.67
N LEU A 408 11.70 -6.86 -17.59
CA LEU A 408 12.35 -7.12 -16.31
C LEU A 408 12.04 -8.53 -15.80
N ASN A 409 10.76 -8.93 -15.81
CA ASN A 409 10.36 -10.26 -15.38
C ASN A 409 10.91 -11.38 -16.28
N THR A 410 11.01 -11.14 -17.59
CA THR A 410 11.51 -12.12 -18.57
C THR A 410 13.02 -12.34 -18.43
N ALA A 411 13.79 -11.28 -18.18
CA ALA A 411 15.25 -11.33 -18.12
C ALA A 411 15.83 -11.51 -16.70
N GLU A 412 15.01 -11.40 -15.65
CA GLU A 412 15.45 -11.63 -14.26
C GLU A 412 15.98 -13.06 -14.09
N LEU A 413 17.28 -13.17 -13.85
CA LEU A 413 17.94 -14.45 -13.70
C LEU A 413 17.68 -15.01 -12.30
N LEU A 414 17.05 -16.17 -12.27
CA LEU A 414 16.80 -16.96 -11.07
C LEU A 414 17.48 -18.32 -11.22
N LYS A 415 17.56 -19.07 -10.13
CA LYS A 415 17.95 -20.48 -10.16
C LYS A 415 16.91 -21.28 -9.40
N ILE A 416 15.90 -21.75 -10.11
CA ILE A 416 14.81 -22.53 -9.54
C ILE A 416 15.12 -24.00 -9.80
N TYR A 417 15.32 -24.77 -8.75
CA TYR A 417 15.54 -26.21 -8.84
C TYR A 417 14.40 -26.91 -8.10
N ILE A 418 13.58 -27.68 -8.82
CA ILE A 418 12.45 -28.40 -8.24
C ILE A 418 12.99 -29.62 -7.50
N ASP A 419 13.40 -29.36 -6.27
CA ASP A 419 14.04 -30.32 -5.38
C ASP A 419 13.00 -31.28 -4.76
N PRO A 420 13.09 -32.60 -5.01
CA PRO A 420 12.15 -33.55 -4.43
C PRO A 420 12.05 -33.51 -2.91
N GLU A 421 13.12 -33.13 -2.21
CA GLU A 421 13.14 -33.08 -0.75
C GLU A 421 12.37 -31.86 -0.19
N LYS A 422 12.05 -30.88 -1.03
CA LYS A 422 11.40 -29.63 -0.59
C LYS A 422 9.90 -29.61 -0.76
N PHE A 423 9.29 -30.66 -1.32
CA PHE A 423 7.84 -30.71 -1.52
C PHE A 423 7.05 -30.59 -0.22
N GLU A 424 7.60 -31.04 0.92
CA GLU A 424 6.98 -30.89 2.24
C GLU A 424 6.89 -29.43 2.71
N ASN A 425 7.64 -28.51 2.07
CA ASN A 425 7.60 -27.08 2.37
C ASN A 425 6.57 -26.31 1.53
N LEU A 426 5.88 -26.96 0.59
CA LEU A 426 4.73 -26.36 -0.08
C LEU A 426 3.54 -26.39 0.88
N ASP A 427 2.81 -25.28 0.96
CA ASP A 427 1.65 -25.19 1.83
C ASP A 427 0.52 -26.10 1.27
N PRO A 428 0.13 -27.16 1.99
CA PRO A 428 -0.90 -28.10 1.54
C PRO A 428 -2.30 -27.48 1.46
N GLN A 429 -2.50 -26.25 1.96
CA GLN A 429 -3.76 -25.52 1.85
C GLN A 429 -3.80 -24.55 0.68
N MET A 430 -2.63 -24.08 0.24
CA MET A 430 -2.55 -23.19 -0.93
C MET A 430 -2.69 -23.98 -2.23
N PHE A 431 -2.16 -25.20 -2.28
CA PHE A 431 -2.21 -26.06 -3.47
C PHE A 431 -3.16 -27.22 -3.28
N SER A 432 -3.99 -27.50 -4.29
CA SER A 432 -4.75 -28.75 -4.35
C SER A 432 -3.82 -29.95 -4.50
N GLU A 433 -4.28 -31.15 -4.14
CA GLU A 433 -3.51 -32.39 -4.36
C GLU A 433 -3.14 -32.57 -5.85
N GLU A 434 -4.02 -32.14 -6.75
CA GLU A 434 -3.77 -32.15 -8.19
C GLU A 434 -2.66 -31.18 -8.58
N GLN A 435 -2.69 -29.94 -8.08
CA GLN A 435 -1.62 -28.97 -8.31
C GLN A 435 -0.27 -29.46 -7.75
N ILE A 436 -0.24 -30.04 -6.56
CA ILE A 436 0.98 -30.63 -6.00
C ILE A 436 1.50 -31.77 -6.90
N SER A 437 0.61 -32.62 -7.42
CA SER A 437 0.96 -33.68 -8.37
C SER A 437 1.57 -33.10 -9.66
N GLN A 438 1.00 -32.03 -10.20
CA GLN A 438 1.53 -31.35 -11.39
C GLN A 438 2.92 -30.75 -11.13
N ILE A 439 3.15 -30.10 -9.99
CA ILE A 439 4.47 -29.55 -9.63
C ILE A 439 5.48 -30.71 -9.46
N LYS A 440 5.07 -31.84 -8.88
CA LYS A 440 5.91 -33.04 -8.75
C LYS A 440 6.38 -33.61 -10.07
N GLN A 441 5.64 -33.45 -11.16
CA GLN A 441 6.10 -33.87 -12.50
C GLN A 441 7.32 -33.09 -13.00
N LEU A 442 7.57 -31.89 -12.45
CA LEU A 442 8.75 -31.08 -12.76
C LEU A 442 9.95 -31.39 -11.87
N SER A 443 9.85 -32.40 -10.99
CA SER A 443 10.91 -32.78 -10.06
C SER A 443 12.24 -33.06 -10.76
N GLY A 444 13.33 -32.52 -10.22
CA GLY A 444 14.68 -32.62 -10.78
C GLY A 444 14.99 -31.64 -11.91
N LEU A 445 14.01 -30.89 -12.42
CA LEU A 445 14.24 -29.86 -13.44
C LEU A 445 14.79 -28.57 -12.83
N THR A 446 15.59 -27.86 -13.63
CA THR A 446 16.12 -26.54 -13.29
C THR A 446 15.63 -25.50 -14.29
N PHE A 447 15.10 -24.39 -13.76
CA PHE A 447 14.66 -23.23 -14.53
C PHE A 447 15.51 -22.00 -14.18
N SER A 448 15.89 -21.24 -15.21
CA SER A 448 16.71 -20.04 -15.05
C SER A 448 15.88 -18.76 -15.01
N TYR A 449 14.62 -18.81 -15.43
CA TYR A 449 13.71 -17.67 -15.46
C TYR A 449 12.31 -18.08 -14.98
N ARG A 450 11.56 -17.14 -14.39
CA ARG A 450 10.20 -17.39 -13.85
C ARG A 450 9.26 -17.97 -14.91
N TRP A 451 9.28 -17.40 -16.10
CA TRP A 451 8.39 -17.79 -17.18
C TRP A 451 8.67 -19.21 -17.70
N GLU A 452 9.90 -19.74 -17.58
CA GLU A 452 10.18 -21.12 -17.99
C GLU A 452 9.47 -22.13 -17.08
N LEU A 453 9.45 -21.86 -15.77
CA LEU A 453 8.69 -22.66 -14.81
C LEU A 453 7.20 -22.59 -15.12
N GLN A 454 6.68 -21.40 -15.37
CA GLN A 454 5.26 -21.21 -15.69
C GLN A 454 4.89 -21.92 -16.99
N ASP A 455 5.68 -21.76 -18.06
CA ASP A 455 5.44 -22.44 -19.34
C ASP A 455 5.49 -23.97 -19.19
N ALA A 456 6.36 -24.50 -18.32
CA ALA A 456 6.40 -25.93 -18.02
C ALA A 456 5.13 -26.40 -17.29
N LEU A 457 4.63 -25.61 -16.33
CA LEU A 457 3.37 -25.90 -15.63
C LEU A 457 2.15 -25.79 -16.57
N ILE A 458 2.11 -24.79 -17.46
CA ILE A 458 1.04 -24.61 -18.45
C ILE A 458 0.94 -25.81 -19.39
N LYS A 459 2.06 -26.42 -19.77
CA LYS A 459 2.08 -27.65 -20.59
C LYS A 459 1.47 -28.85 -19.88
N ILE A 460 1.54 -28.89 -18.55
CA ILE A 460 0.92 -29.94 -17.74
C ILE A 460 -0.57 -29.66 -17.58
N SER A 461 -0.92 -28.43 -17.18
CA SER A 461 -2.31 -28.00 -17.00
C SER A 461 -2.50 -26.54 -17.44
N PRO A 462 -3.52 -26.23 -18.26
CA PRO A 462 -3.78 -24.86 -18.71
C PRO A 462 -4.20 -23.90 -17.58
N GLU A 463 -4.51 -24.40 -16.37
CA GLU A 463 -4.88 -23.57 -15.23
C GLU A 463 -3.74 -22.69 -14.69
N TRP A 464 -2.49 -23.01 -15.03
CA TRP A 464 -1.32 -22.19 -14.69
C TRP A 464 -1.12 -20.98 -15.62
N ALA A 465 -1.99 -20.82 -16.62
CA ALA A 465 -1.98 -19.68 -17.51
C ALA A 465 -2.73 -18.49 -16.90
N TYR A 466 -2.11 -17.31 -16.95
CA TYR A 466 -2.83 -16.09 -16.63
C TYR A 466 -4.01 -15.87 -17.57
N ARG A 467 -5.14 -15.48 -17.01
CA ARG A 467 -6.30 -15.02 -17.78
C ARG A 467 -6.05 -13.61 -18.33
N PRO A 468 -6.80 -13.16 -19.36
CA PRO A 468 -6.68 -11.80 -19.88
C PRO A 468 -6.75 -10.76 -18.75
N ALA A 469 -5.87 -9.76 -18.79
CA ALA A 469 -5.67 -8.76 -17.75
C ALA A 469 -6.86 -7.78 -17.63
N THR A 470 -7.99 -8.27 -17.14
CA THR A 470 -9.21 -7.51 -16.85
C THR A 470 -9.42 -7.42 -15.34
N VAL A 471 -10.23 -6.45 -14.89
CA VAL A 471 -10.55 -6.28 -13.46
C VAL A 471 -11.27 -7.52 -12.89
N ILE A 472 -12.09 -8.19 -13.70
CA ILE A 472 -12.82 -9.40 -13.31
C ILE A 472 -11.82 -10.55 -13.05
N ASN A 473 -10.82 -10.70 -13.92
CA ASN A 473 -9.80 -11.74 -13.80
C ASN A 473 -8.70 -11.40 -12.79
N LYS A 474 -8.66 -10.16 -12.29
CA LYS A 474 -7.62 -9.66 -11.37
C LYS A 474 -7.48 -10.54 -10.14
N ARG A 475 -8.58 -10.99 -9.54
CA ARG A 475 -8.56 -11.84 -8.34
C ARG A 475 -7.91 -13.20 -8.63
N TYR A 476 -8.29 -13.83 -9.75
CA TYR A 476 -7.72 -15.10 -10.19
C TYR A 476 -6.23 -14.97 -10.51
N ASN A 477 -5.85 -14.00 -11.35
CA ASN A 477 -4.45 -13.77 -11.71
C ASN A 477 -3.59 -13.40 -10.49
N LYS A 478 -4.14 -12.69 -9.50
CA LYS A 478 -3.46 -12.43 -8.22
C LYS A 478 -3.22 -13.72 -7.44
N ALA A 479 -4.24 -14.58 -7.29
CA ALA A 479 -4.10 -15.85 -6.59
C ALA A 479 -3.03 -16.74 -7.24
N LEU A 480 -3.10 -16.89 -8.58
CA LEU A 480 -2.10 -17.63 -9.35
C LEU A 480 -0.69 -17.03 -9.22
N ALA A 481 -0.55 -15.71 -9.18
CA ALA A 481 0.75 -15.07 -8.97
C ALA A 481 1.33 -15.35 -7.56
N VAL A 482 0.47 -15.45 -6.54
CA VAL A 482 0.87 -15.83 -5.18
C VAL A 482 1.34 -17.29 -5.15
N GLU A 483 0.56 -18.20 -5.76
CA GLU A 483 0.92 -19.62 -5.92
C GLU A 483 2.28 -19.79 -6.62
N LEU A 484 2.45 -19.17 -7.79
CA LEU A 484 3.72 -19.21 -8.54
C LEU A 484 4.89 -18.63 -7.74
N SER A 485 4.66 -17.53 -7.01
CA SER A 485 5.68 -16.94 -6.14
C SER A 485 6.03 -17.85 -4.96
N GLN A 486 5.10 -18.64 -4.44
CA GLN A 486 5.38 -19.60 -3.38
C GLN A 486 6.23 -20.75 -3.91
N ILE A 487 5.89 -21.29 -5.08
CA ILE A 487 6.71 -22.30 -5.77
C ILE A 487 8.13 -21.77 -5.97
N GLU A 488 8.27 -20.55 -6.52
CA GLU A 488 9.56 -19.89 -6.66
C GLU A 488 10.30 -19.79 -5.32
N ASN A 489 9.64 -19.34 -4.25
CA ASN A 489 10.27 -19.16 -2.95
C ASN A 489 10.79 -20.47 -2.33
N VAL A 490 10.04 -21.57 -2.48
CA VAL A 490 10.42 -22.90 -1.97
C VAL A 490 11.60 -23.47 -2.76
N PHE A 491 11.55 -23.37 -4.09
CA PHE A 491 12.50 -24.06 -4.97
C PHE A 491 13.68 -23.21 -5.46
N THR A 492 13.69 -21.91 -5.18
CA THR A 492 14.84 -21.06 -5.53
C THR A 492 16.07 -21.42 -4.71
N VAL A 493 17.16 -21.73 -5.40
CA VAL A 493 18.47 -22.01 -4.80
C VAL A 493 19.11 -20.69 -4.38
N ARG A 494 18.90 -20.31 -3.12
CA ARG A 494 19.59 -19.18 -2.52
C ARG A 494 21.02 -19.60 -2.18
N LYS A 495 22.03 -18.90 -2.72
CA LYS A 495 23.42 -19.09 -2.26
C LYS A 495 23.43 -18.88 -0.74
N LYS A 496 23.75 -19.93 0.04
CA LYS A 496 24.10 -19.75 1.46
C LYS A 496 25.21 -18.71 1.48
N ALA A 497 24.99 -17.60 2.20
CA ALA A 497 26.06 -16.67 2.48
C ALA A 497 27.19 -17.51 3.10
N LYS A 498 28.37 -17.55 2.47
CA LYS A 498 29.56 -18.01 3.17
C LYS A 498 29.60 -17.17 4.44
N LYS A 499 29.45 -17.79 5.60
CA LYS A 499 29.91 -17.19 6.86
C LYS A 499 31.38 -16.86 6.59
N ARG A 500 31.68 -15.60 6.27
CA ARG A 500 33.04 -15.10 6.39
C ARG A 500 33.26 -15.15 7.89
N ASN A 501 33.94 -16.20 8.35
CA ASN A 501 34.54 -16.22 9.67
C ASN A 501 35.46 -15.00 9.70
N LEU A 502 35.00 -13.93 10.34
CA LEU A 502 35.86 -12.89 10.89
C LEU A 502 36.50 -13.52 12.13
N LEU A 503 37.50 -14.35 11.90
CA LEU A 503 38.56 -14.58 12.87
C LEU A 503 39.76 -13.82 12.36
N TYR A 504 40.35 -13.08 13.30
CA TYR A 504 41.64 -12.41 13.23
C TYR A 504 42.74 -13.30 12.63
N GLU A 505 43.79 -12.64 12.10
CA GLU A 505 45.05 -13.09 11.48
C GLU A 505 45.11 -12.53 10.03
N ASP A 506 45.89 -11.51 9.67
CA ASP A 506 46.92 -10.66 10.30
C ASP A 506 46.83 -9.24 9.72
#